data_AF-A0A7W0FH75-F1
#
_entry.id   AF-A0A7W0FH75-F1
#
_cell.length_a   1.000
_cell.length_b   1.000
_cell.length_c   1.000
_cell.angle_alpha   90.00
_cell.angle_beta   90.00
_cell.angle_gamma   90.00
#
_symmetry.space_group_name_H-M   'P 1'
#
loop_
_entity.id
_entity.type
_entity.pdbx_description
1 polymer ?
#
loop_
_entity_poly.entity_id
_entity_poly.type
_entity_poly.pdbx_seq_one_letter_code
_entity_poly.pdbx_strand_id
1 'polypeptide(L)'
;MHENKLTYKETAIKFGVGGSIVIGRWERRYLENGINGLEDKNKGRKARVQKPKPSKTRLEELEEENLNLRIENEYLKKLNALVAEREKRERANR
;
A
#
# COMPACT_ATOMS: atom_id res chain seq x y z
N MET A 1 15.94 -2.73 40.58
CA MET A 1 14.97 -1.82 41.23
C MET A 1 14.54 -2.39 42.58
N HIS A 2 14.05 -3.62 42.63
CA HIS A 2 13.61 -4.31 43.85
C HIS A 2 14.70 -4.51 44.91
N GLU A 3 15.87 -5.03 44.52
CA GLU A 3 17.00 -5.23 45.45
C GLU A 3 17.47 -3.92 46.12
N ASN A 4 17.46 -2.83 45.35
CA ASN A 4 17.89 -1.51 45.80
C ASN A 4 16.72 -0.64 46.30
N LYS A 5 15.50 -1.18 46.38
CA LYS A 5 14.25 -0.49 46.76
C LYS A 5 14.03 0.88 46.09
N LEU A 6 14.47 1.01 44.83
CA LEU A 6 14.31 2.23 44.05
C LEU A 6 12.89 2.30 43.48
N THR A 7 12.37 3.50 43.26
CA THR A 7 11.14 3.73 42.50
C THR A 7 11.40 3.65 40.99
N TYR A 8 10.34 3.52 40.17
CA TYR A 8 10.48 3.55 38.71
C TYR A 8 11.06 4.87 38.21
N LYS A 9 10.77 5.98 38.91
CA LYS A 9 11.27 7.32 38.57
C LYS A 9 12.77 7.42 38.84
N GLU A 10 13.22 7.00 40.01
CA GLU A 10 14.65 7.00 40.35
C GLU A 10 15.43 6.05 39.45
N THR A 11 14.86 4.89 39.12
CA THR A 11 15.46 3.93 38.19
C THR A 11 15.56 4.54 36.78
N ALA A 12 14.52 5.20 36.28
CA ALA A 12 14.56 5.87 34.99
C ALA A 12 15.63 6.97 34.92
N ILE A 13 15.77 7.78 35.99
CA ILE A 13 16.81 8.81 36.10
C ILE A 13 18.21 8.17 36.11
N LYS A 14 18.41 7.14 36.95
CA LYS A 14 19.69 6.45 37.10
C LYS A 14 20.22 5.86 35.78
N PHE A 15 19.31 5.34 34.95
CA PHE A 15 19.65 4.69 33.68
C PHE A 15 19.37 5.55 32.44
N GLY A 16 19.01 6.83 32.60
CA GLY A 16 18.76 7.74 31.48
C GLY A 16 17.60 7.33 30.57
N VAL A 17 16.62 6.59 31.09
CA VAL A 17 15.46 6.11 30.32
C VAL A 17 14.39 7.20 30.30
N GLY A 18 13.74 7.40 29.14
CA GLY A 18 12.78 8.48 28.85
C GLY A 18 11.48 8.51 29.67
N GLY A 19 11.41 7.86 30.83
CA GLY A 19 10.32 7.98 31.79
C GLY A 19 10.05 6.71 32.59
N SER A 20 9.44 6.89 33.78
CA SER A 20 9.06 5.78 34.68
C SER A 20 8.09 4.78 34.04
N ILE A 21 7.23 5.24 33.10
CA ILE A 21 6.29 4.39 32.36
C ILE A 21 7.02 3.33 31.52
N VAL A 22 8.18 3.65 30.96
CA VAL A 22 8.96 2.72 30.14
C VAL A 22 9.48 1.58 31.01
N ILE A 23 10.04 1.91 32.17
CA ILE A 23 10.54 0.92 33.15
C ILE A 23 9.41 -0.01 33.60
N GLY A 24 8.24 0.53 33.96
CA GLY A 24 7.10 -0.30 34.38
C GLY A 24 6.57 -1.22 33.27
N ARG A 25 6.60 -0.78 32.01
CA ARG A 25 6.24 -1.63 30.85
C ARG A 25 7.26 -2.76 30.65
N TRP A 26 8.55 -2.46 30.75
CA TRP A 26 9.61 -3.46 30.64
C TRP A 26 9.55 -4.48 31.75
N GLU A 27 9.37 -4.05 33.00
CA GLU A 27 9.23 -4.95 34.14
C GLU A 27 8.05 -5.91 33.96
N ARG A 28 6.86 -5.39 33.60
CA ARG A 28 5.70 -6.25 33.35
C ARG A 28 5.97 -7.28 32.25
N ARG A 29 6.51 -6.84 31.11
CA ARG A 29 6.84 -7.74 30.00
C ARG A 29 7.85 -8.81 30.40
N TYR A 30 8.82 -8.44 31.21
CA TYR A 30 9.85 -9.33 31.72
C TYR A 30 9.30 -10.35 32.73
N LEU A 31 8.41 -9.94 33.63
CA LEU A 31 7.75 -10.85 34.57
C LEU A 31 6.84 -11.86 33.85
N GLU A 32 6.16 -11.43 32.79
CA GLU A 32 5.25 -12.28 32.02
C GLU A 32 5.97 -13.23 31.05
N ASN A 33 7.03 -12.76 30.38
CA ASN A 33 7.63 -13.46 29.23
C ASN A 33 9.16 -13.66 29.34
N GLY A 34 9.75 -13.34 30.49
CA GLY A 34 11.19 -13.36 30.68
C GLY A 34 11.94 -12.37 29.76
N ILE A 35 13.20 -12.67 29.47
CA ILE A 35 14.03 -11.86 28.58
C ILE A 35 13.42 -11.71 27.18
N ASN A 36 12.72 -12.73 26.69
CA ASN A 36 12.02 -12.73 25.40
C ASN A 36 10.88 -11.68 25.34
N GLY A 37 10.39 -11.21 26.49
CA GLY A 37 9.42 -10.12 26.59
C GLY A 37 10.00 -8.74 26.26
N LEU A 38 11.32 -8.59 26.36
CA LEU A 38 12.04 -7.35 26.06
C LEU A 38 12.57 -7.31 24.62
N GLU A 39 12.50 -8.43 23.89
CA GLU A 39 12.84 -8.44 22.47
C GLU A 39 11.92 -7.50 21.69
N ASP A 40 12.54 -6.72 20.79
CA ASP A 40 11.81 -5.92 19.82
C ASP A 40 11.10 -6.88 18.85
N LYS A 41 9.86 -7.22 19.19
CA LYS A 41 8.92 -7.82 18.25
C LYS A 41 8.64 -6.74 17.22
N ASN A 42 9.48 -6.66 16.20
CA ASN A 42 9.34 -5.86 15.00
C ASN A 42 8.02 -6.20 14.31
N LYS A 43 6.91 -5.79 14.90
CA LYS A 43 5.61 -5.73 14.26
C LYS A 43 5.66 -4.44 13.47
N GLY A 44 6.44 -4.50 12.39
CA GLY A 44 6.42 -3.47 11.35
C GLY A 44 4.97 -3.15 10.99
N ARG A 45 4.76 -1.96 10.44
CA ARG A 45 3.45 -1.50 10.03
C ARG A 45 2.76 -2.62 9.23
N LYS A 46 1.61 -3.11 9.72
CA LYS A 46 0.82 -4.08 8.95
C LYS A 46 0.58 -3.49 7.56
N ALA A 47 0.82 -4.30 6.52
CA ALA A 47 0.55 -3.88 5.15
C ALA A 47 -0.89 -3.36 5.07
N ARG A 48 -1.07 -2.21 4.42
CA ARG A 48 -2.40 -1.63 4.23
C ARG A 48 -3.13 -2.52 3.22
N VAL A 49 -3.91 -3.49 3.72
CA VAL A 49 -4.76 -4.32 2.86
C VAL A 49 -5.78 -3.40 2.21
N GLN A 50 -5.68 -3.22 0.89
CA GLN A 50 -6.72 -2.52 0.14
C GLN A 50 -7.95 -3.43 0.12
N LYS A 51 -9.11 -2.87 0.47
CA LYS A 51 -10.37 -3.61 0.32
C LYS A 51 -10.60 -3.89 -1.17
N PRO A 52 -11.16 -5.05 -1.54
CA PRO A 52 -11.56 -5.30 -2.91
C PRO A 52 -12.53 -4.20 -3.38
N LYS A 53 -12.34 -3.74 -4.61
CA LYS A 53 -13.28 -2.79 -5.23
C LYS A 53 -14.64 -3.48 -5.38
N PRO A 54 -15.76 -2.75 -5.23
CA PRO A 54 -17.07 -3.30 -5.55
C PRO A 54 -17.11 -3.78 -7.01
N SER A 55 -17.92 -4.79 -7.29
CA SER A 55 -18.20 -5.23 -8.65
C SER A 55 -18.76 -4.07 -9.47
N LYS A 56 -18.33 -3.95 -10.73
CA LYS A 56 -18.88 -2.96 -11.65
C LYS A 56 -20.39 -3.19 -11.78
N THR A 57 -21.14 -2.11 -11.89
CA THR A 57 -22.55 -2.18 -12.25
C THR A 57 -22.67 -2.48 -13.75
N ARG A 58 -23.82 -3.02 -14.17
CA ARG A 58 -24.09 -3.28 -15.59
C ARG A 58 -23.95 -2.04 -16.48
N LEU A 59 -24.26 -0.87 -15.92
CA LEU A 59 -24.16 0.41 -16.62
C LEU A 59 -22.69 0.78 -16.86
N GLU A 60 -21.83 0.67 -15.84
CA GLU A 60 -20.39 0.93 -15.95
C GLU A 60 -19.71 -0.02 -16.96
N GLU A 61 -20.11 -1.29 -16.99
CA GLU A 61 -19.62 -2.25 -18.00
C GLU A 61 -19.98 -1.81 -19.42
N LEU A 62 -21.22 -1.38 -19.64
CA LEU A 62 -21.69 -0.93 -20.94
C LEU A 62 -21.01 0.36 -21.38
N GLU A 63 -20.74 1.28 -20.46
CA GLU A 63 -20.00 2.52 -20.76
C GLU A 63 -18.56 2.24 -21.19
N GLU A 64 -17.88 1.31 -20.50
CA GLU A 64 -16.53 0.89 -20.84
C GLU A 64 -16.48 0.18 -22.20
N GLU A 65 -17.43 -0.72 -22.46
CA GLU A 65 -17.58 -1.38 -23.76
C GLU A 65 -17.84 -0.36 -24.88
N ASN A 66 -18.74 0.61 -24.65
CA ASN A 66 -19.02 1.66 -25.63
C ASN A 66 -17.78 2.50 -25.93
N LEU A 67 -17.00 2.85 -24.90
CA LEU A 67 -15.75 3.58 -25.06
C LEU A 67 -14.74 2.77 -25.88
N ASN A 68 -14.56 1.49 -25.58
CA ASN A 68 -13.66 0.60 -26.32
C ASN A 68 -14.06 0.50 -27.79
N LEU A 69 -15.36 0.31 -28.07
CA LEU A 69 -15.89 0.27 -29.43
C LEU A 69 -15.68 1.59 -30.16
N ARG A 70 -15.80 2.74 -29.50
CA ARG A 70 -15.52 4.05 -30.11
C ARG A 70 -14.05 4.19 -30.49
N ILE A 71 -13.14 3.76 -29.62
CA ILE A 71 -11.70 3.79 -29.88
C ILE A 71 -11.36 2.90 -31.08
N GLU A 72 -11.89 1.68 -31.11
CA GLU A 72 -11.67 0.74 -32.21
C GLU A 72 -12.21 1.28 -33.54
N ASN A 73 -13.43 1.83 -33.54
CA ASN A 73 -13.99 2.46 -34.73
C ASN A 73 -13.16 3.64 -35.24
N GLU A 74 -12.68 4.51 -34.34
CA GLU A 74 -11.82 5.64 -34.73
C GLU A 74 -10.47 5.16 -35.28
N TYR A 75 -9.89 4.10 -34.72
CA TYR A 75 -8.68 3.49 -35.25
C TYR A 75 -8.90 2.93 -36.67
N LEU A 76 -9.98 2.18 -36.89
CA LEU A 76 -10.31 1.62 -38.20
C LEU A 76 -10.55 2.71 -39.26
N LYS A 77 -11.23 3.81 -38.90
CA LYS A 77 -11.42 4.95 -39.81
C LYS A 77 -10.09 5.57 -40.24
N LYS A 78 -9.16 5.77 -39.28
CA LYS A 78 -7.83 6.30 -39.57
C LYS A 78 -7.03 5.36 -40.46
N LEU A 79 -7.07 4.05 -40.18
CA LEU A 79 -6.42 3.05 -41.02
C LEU A 79 -6.95 3.09 -42.44
N ASN A 80 -8.27 3.08 -42.61
CA ASN A 80 -8.91 3.15 -43.93
C ASN A 80 -8.53 4.42 -44.70
N ALA A 81 -8.43 5.56 -44.02
CA ALA A 81 -7.99 6.82 -44.62
C ALA A 81 -6.55 6.73 -45.15
N LEU A 82 -5.64 6.13 -44.37
CA LEU A 82 -4.25 5.93 -44.77
C LEU A 82 -4.11 4.96 -45.96
N VAL A 83 -4.88 3.87 -45.95
CA VAL A 83 -4.91 2.90 -47.06
C VAL A 83 -5.42 3.56 -48.34
N ALA A 84 -6.53 4.30 -48.25
CA ALA A 84 -7.10 5.00 -49.41
C ALA A 84 -6.12 6.04 -49.99
N GLU A 85 -5.40 6.77 -49.15
CA GLU A 85 -4.36 7.71 -49.57
C GLU A 85 -3.20 7.01 -50.30
N ARG A 86 -2.75 5.87 -49.77
CA ARG A 86 -1.70 5.06 -50.39
C ARG A 86 -2.13 4.55 -51.77
N GLU A 87 -3.33 3.99 -51.90
CA GLU A 87 -3.85 3.47 -53.17
C GLU A 87 -3.95 4.58 -54.23
N LYS A 88 -4.38 5.78 -53.84
CA LYS A 88 -4.43 6.93 -54.74
C LYS A 88 -3.04 7.30 -55.27
N ARG A 89 -2.03 7.32 -54.40
CA ARG A 89 -0.63 7.60 -54.79
C ARG A 89 -0.08 6.54 -55.74
N GLU A 90 -0.33 5.27 -55.44
CA GLU A 90 0.11 4.15 -56.30
C GLU A 90 -0.56 4.20 -57.67
N ARG A 91 -1.84 4.57 -57.76
CA ARG A 91 -2.55 4.77 -59.03
C ARG A 91 -2.03 5.98 -59.82
N ALA A 92 -1.66 7.07 -59.15
CA ALA A 92 -1.13 8.27 -59.79
C ALA A 92 0.30 8.08 -60.34
N ASN A 93 1.07 7.17 -59.75
CA ASN A 93 2.44 6.84 -60.17
C ASN A 93 2.49 5.74 -61.25
N ARG A 94 1.36 5.29 -61.76
CA ARG A 94 1.23 4.18 -62.73
C ARG A 94 0.74 4.71 -64.08
#